data_AF-A0A224Z8G4-F1
#
_entry.id   AF-A0A224Z8G4-F1
#
_cell.length_a   1.000
_cell.length_b   1.000
_cell.length_c   1.000
_cell.angle_alpha   90.00
_cell.angle_beta   90.00
_cell.angle_gamma   90.00
#
_symmetry.space_group_name_H-M   'P 1'
#
loop_
_entity.id
_entity.type
_entity.pdbx_description
1 polymer ?
#
loop_
_entity_poly.entity_id
_entity_poly.type
_entity_poly.pdbx_seq_one_letter_code
_entity_poly.pdbx_strand_id
1 'polypeptide(L)'
;MIDALAPMFEAPSKVARSVREMVEGTVRFDHKDLSKPPAYTEEEVIKLYRRSLVPGYLPENIVTLMKRGCKPTGDGRYIMTKDARLRYIQWTRIDSSALKKYYSGYTNNLLVLMAVPGFGITSAKHKILADACAQNCRKFQVVQVEGNHHVHMTYPDVVASHIRPFLDPL
;
A
#
# COMPACT_ATOMS: atom_id res chain seq x y z
N MET A 1 0.76 3.68 12.00
CA MET A 1 0.44 3.30 10.62
C MET A 1 1.51 3.86 9.70
N ILE A 2 2.11 3.01 8.86
CA ILE A 2 3.08 3.41 7.82
C ILE A 2 2.36 3.22 6.48
N ASP A 3 1.31 4.01 6.27
CA ASP A 3 0.47 3.94 5.08
C ASP A 3 -0.36 5.23 4.95
N ALA A 4 -1.15 5.37 3.88
CA ALA A 4 -1.99 6.52 3.63
C ALA A 4 -2.98 6.76 4.79
N LEU A 5 -2.87 7.93 5.45
CA LEU A 5 -3.82 8.36 6.48
C LEU A 5 -5.19 8.73 5.92
N ALA A 6 -5.24 9.11 4.64
CA ALA A 6 -6.46 9.51 3.98
C ALA A 6 -6.83 8.57 2.82
N PRO A 7 -8.12 8.48 2.50
CA PRO A 7 -8.60 7.63 1.44
C PRO A 7 -8.09 8.17 0.11
N MET A 8 -7.52 7.26 -0.69
CA MET A 8 -7.13 7.55 -2.06
C MET A 8 -8.34 7.35 -2.95
N PHE A 9 -9.07 8.43 -3.23
CA PHE A 9 -10.13 8.40 -4.24
C PHE A 9 -9.53 8.59 -5.63
N GLU A 10 -10.01 7.80 -6.58
CA GLU A 10 -9.81 8.12 -7.99
C GLU A 10 -10.68 9.31 -8.38
N ALA A 11 -10.22 10.03 -9.41
CA ALA A 11 -11.06 11.04 -10.04
C ALA A 11 -12.37 10.39 -10.52
N PRO A 12 -13.55 11.03 -10.33
CA PRO A 12 -14.83 10.47 -10.76
C PRO A 12 -14.85 10.00 -12.23
N SER A 13 -14.12 10.70 -13.10
CA SER A 13 -13.97 10.37 -14.52
C SER A 13 -13.28 9.02 -14.80
N LYS A 14 -12.56 8.45 -13.83
CA LYS A 14 -11.86 7.17 -13.96
C LYS A 14 -12.66 5.99 -13.39
N VAL A 15 -13.60 6.23 -12.49
CA VAL A 15 -14.33 5.17 -11.75
C VAL A 15 -14.99 4.18 -12.69
N ALA A 16 -15.75 4.65 -13.70
CA ALA A 16 -16.45 3.76 -14.63
C ALA A 16 -15.49 2.85 -15.43
N ARG A 17 -14.30 3.37 -15.77
CA ARG A 17 -13.24 2.60 -16.44
C ARG A 17 -12.66 1.56 -15.49
N SER A 18 -12.31 1.95 -14.28
CA SER A 18 -11.70 1.07 -13.28
C SER A 18 -12.62 -0.09 -12.88
N VAL A 19 -13.94 0.17 -12.79
CA VAL A 19 -14.94 -0.88 -12.55
C VAL A 19 -15.03 -1.82 -13.76
N ARG A 20 -15.06 -1.28 -14.99
CA ARG A 20 -15.08 -2.11 -16.22
C ARG A 20 -13.84 -3.02 -16.29
N GLU A 21 -12.65 -2.47 -16.10
CA GLU A 21 -11.39 -3.22 -16.13
C GLU A 21 -11.35 -4.34 -15.08
N MET A 22 -11.92 -4.07 -13.90
CA MET A 22 -12.10 -5.07 -12.84
C MET A 22 -13.05 -6.19 -13.29
N VAL A 23 -14.25 -5.86 -13.78
CA VAL A 23 -15.25 -6.86 -14.21
C VAL A 23 -14.71 -7.71 -15.37
N GLU A 24 -14.19 -7.08 -16.42
CA GLU A 24 -13.58 -7.81 -17.55
C GLU A 24 -12.37 -8.64 -17.11
N GLY A 25 -11.60 -8.12 -16.16
CA GLY A 25 -10.48 -8.81 -15.55
C GLY A 25 -10.89 -10.10 -14.85
N THR A 26 -11.94 -10.04 -14.04
CA THR A 26 -12.52 -11.19 -13.34
C THR A 26 -13.06 -12.23 -14.32
N VAL A 27 -13.81 -11.82 -15.35
CA VAL A 27 -14.29 -12.76 -16.39
C VAL A 27 -13.12 -13.44 -17.11
N ARG A 28 -12.09 -12.69 -17.49
CA ARG A 28 -10.85 -13.27 -18.07
C ARG A 28 -10.17 -14.23 -17.11
N PHE A 29 -10.25 -13.98 -15.80
CA PHE A 29 -9.66 -14.84 -14.78
C PHE A 29 -10.43 -16.16 -14.62
N ASP A 30 -11.76 -16.13 -14.72
CA ASP A 30 -12.61 -17.33 -14.60
C ASP A 30 -12.30 -18.38 -15.68
N HIS A 31 -11.78 -17.94 -16.84
CA HIS A 31 -11.34 -18.82 -17.93
C HIS A 31 -9.88 -19.29 -17.82
N LYS A 32 -9.13 -18.90 -16.77
CA LYS A 32 -7.72 -19.31 -16.62
C LYS A 32 -7.57 -20.67 -15.94
N ASP A 33 -6.67 -21.49 -16.48
CA ASP A 33 -6.18 -22.70 -15.83
C ASP A 33 -5.23 -22.34 -14.67
N LEU A 34 -5.73 -22.41 -13.44
CA LEU A 34 -4.96 -22.09 -12.24
C LEU A 34 -3.88 -23.13 -11.88
N SER A 35 -3.91 -24.31 -12.51
CA SER A 35 -2.87 -25.32 -12.32
C SER A 35 -1.55 -24.96 -13.00
N LYS A 36 -1.56 -23.95 -13.89
CA LYS A 36 -0.40 -23.51 -14.67
C LYS A 36 -0.08 -22.04 -14.39
N PRO A 37 0.44 -21.72 -13.18
CA PRO A 37 0.80 -20.35 -12.87
C PRO A 37 1.97 -19.88 -13.77
N PRO A 38 1.98 -18.61 -14.18
CA PRO A 38 3.10 -18.07 -14.94
C PRO A 38 4.38 -18.05 -14.09
N ALA A 39 5.48 -18.43 -14.71
CA ALA A 39 6.82 -18.30 -14.15
C ALA A 39 7.54 -17.11 -14.81
N TYR A 40 8.35 -16.40 -14.02
CA TYR A 40 9.00 -15.17 -14.42
C TYR A 40 10.49 -15.22 -14.07
N THR A 41 11.34 -14.57 -14.86
CA THR A 41 12.71 -14.27 -14.41
C THR A 41 12.68 -13.20 -13.31
N GLU A 42 13.80 -13.04 -12.59
CA GLU A 42 13.91 -11.98 -11.58
C GLU A 42 13.67 -10.59 -12.18
N GLU A 43 14.22 -10.31 -13.35
CA GLU A 43 14.08 -9.05 -14.07
C GLU A 43 12.61 -8.78 -14.44
N GLU A 44 11.88 -9.83 -14.83
CA GLU A 44 10.45 -9.73 -15.12
C GLU A 44 9.64 -9.44 -13.86
N VAL A 45 9.97 -10.06 -12.73
CA VAL A 45 9.32 -9.75 -11.44
C VAL A 45 9.59 -8.29 -11.06
N ILE A 46 10.83 -7.82 -11.15
CA ILE A 46 11.21 -6.43 -10.88
C ILE A 46 10.40 -5.48 -11.76
N LYS A 47 10.32 -5.77 -13.06
CA LYS A 47 9.54 -4.97 -14.02
C LYS A 47 8.06 -4.95 -13.69
N LEU A 48 7.48 -6.06 -13.25
CA LEU A 48 6.06 -6.14 -12.84
C LEU A 48 5.78 -5.28 -11.60
N TYR A 49 6.64 -5.34 -10.58
CA TYR A 49 6.47 -4.53 -9.36
C TYR A 49 6.64 -3.04 -9.65
N ARG A 50 7.61 -2.66 -10.48
CA ARG A 50 7.83 -1.25 -10.87
C ARG A 50 6.71 -0.65 -11.71
N ARG A 51 5.91 -1.49 -12.38
CA ARG A 51 4.70 -1.08 -13.13
C ARG A 51 3.44 -1.03 -12.26
N SER A 52 3.54 -1.38 -10.98
CA SER A 52 2.36 -1.41 -10.09
C SER A 52 1.81 0.01 -9.83
N LEU A 53 0.56 0.06 -9.37
CA LEU A 53 -0.16 1.30 -9.06
C LEU A 53 0.50 2.13 -7.96
N VAL A 54 1.32 1.50 -7.11
CA VAL A 54 2.05 2.16 -6.05
C VAL A 54 3.47 2.44 -6.54
N PRO A 55 3.80 3.71 -6.87
CA PRO A 55 5.12 4.04 -7.37
C PRO A 55 6.18 3.89 -6.27
N GLY A 56 7.42 3.57 -6.66
CA GLY A 56 8.59 3.78 -5.80
C GLY A 56 9.27 2.53 -5.25
N TYR A 57 8.88 1.32 -5.64
CA TYR A 57 9.73 0.17 -5.34
C TYR A 57 11.10 0.30 -6.02
N LEU A 58 12.15 0.28 -5.22
CA LEU A 58 13.52 0.12 -5.72
C LEU A 58 13.78 -1.35 -6.07
N PRO A 59 14.59 -1.66 -7.11
CA PRO A 59 14.89 -3.04 -7.53
C PRO A 59 15.33 -3.95 -6.37
N GLU A 60 16.23 -3.49 -5.52
CA GLU A 60 16.77 -4.20 -4.36
C GLU A 60 15.69 -4.54 -3.30
N ASN A 61 14.71 -3.65 -3.13
CA ASN A 61 13.57 -3.88 -2.27
C ASN A 61 12.69 -5.01 -2.83
N ILE A 62 12.54 -5.08 -4.16
CA ILE A 62 11.76 -6.14 -4.83
C ILE A 62 12.44 -7.50 -4.67
N VAL A 63 13.76 -7.57 -4.84
CA VAL A 63 14.53 -8.81 -4.59
C VAL A 63 14.32 -9.29 -3.15
N THR A 64 14.27 -8.36 -2.18
CA THR A 64 13.94 -8.70 -0.80
C THR A 64 12.52 -9.25 -0.65
N LEU A 65 11.52 -8.64 -1.30
CA LEU A 65 10.14 -9.13 -1.29
C LEU A 65 9.99 -10.52 -1.93
N MET A 66 10.75 -10.80 -2.99
CA MET A 66 10.72 -12.08 -3.71
C MET A 66 11.03 -13.27 -2.79
N LYS A 67 11.88 -13.09 -1.76
CA LYS A 67 12.22 -14.15 -0.78
C LYS A 67 10.98 -14.79 -0.12
N ARG A 68 9.88 -14.04 -0.01
CA ARG A 68 8.59 -14.54 0.53
C ARG A 68 7.45 -14.48 -0.49
N GLY A 69 7.51 -13.55 -1.43
CA GLY A 69 6.49 -13.32 -2.46
C GLY A 69 6.58 -14.24 -3.67
N CYS A 70 7.65 -15.04 -3.78
CA CYS A 70 7.90 -15.94 -4.90
C CYS A 70 8.35 -17.33 -4.43
N LYS A 71 8.14 -18.34 -5.28
CA LYS A 71 8.71 -19.68 -5.17
C LYS A 71 9.60 -19.95 -6.38
N PRO A 72 10.84 -20.42 -6.20
CA PRO A 72 11.69 -20.81 -7.32
C PRO A 72 11.13 -22.05 -8.02
N THR A 73 11.25 -22.13 -9.34
CA THR A 73 10.86 -23.29 -10.17
C THR A 73 12.00 -24.25 -10.45
N GLY A 74 13.24 -23.90 -10.06
CA GLY A 74 14.44 -24.72 -10.26
C GLY A 74 15.21 -24.46 -11.55
N ASP A 75 14.62 -23.72 -12.50
CA ASP A 75 15.21 -23.35 -13.80
C ASP A 75 15.57 -21.85 -13.87
N GLY A 76 15.82 -21.23 -12.71
CA GLY A 76 16.11 -19.79 -12.61
C GLY A 76 14.89 -18.88 -12.72
N ARG A 77 13.67 -19.43 -12.72
CA ARG A 77 12.43 -18.66 -12.73
C ARG A 77 11.68 -18.75 -11.40
N TYR A 78 10.65 -17.92 -11.28
CA TYR A 78 9.89 -17.70 -10.07
C TYR A 78 8.39 -17.68 -10.35
N ILE A 79 7.63 -18.37 -9.52
CA ILE A 79 6.17 -18.27 -9.47
C ILE A 79 5.79 -17.35 -8.30
N MET A 80 4.97 -16.34 -8.55
CA MET A 80 4.45 -15.48 -7.46
C MET A 80 3.51 -16.29 -6.56
N THR A 81 3.64 -16.11 -5.24
CA THR A 81 2.82 -16.84 -4.24
C THR A 81 1.48 -16.18 -3.94
N LYS A 82 1.26 -14.96 -4.44
CA LYS A 82 0.00 -14.22 -4.25
C LYS A 82 -1.14 -14.86 -5.04
N ASP A 83 -2.35 -14.73 -4.51
CA ASP A 83 -3.56 -15.11 -5.24
C ASP A 83 -3.73 -14.20 -6.47
N ALA A 84 -3.87 -14.82 -7.64
CA ALA A 84 -3.98 -14.11 -8.91
C ALA A 84 -5.30 -13.30 -9.05
N ARG A 85 -6.33 -13.60 -8.25
CA ARG A 85 -7.57 -12.81 -8.16
C ARG A 85 -7.32 -11.40 -7.64
N LEU A 86 -6.30 -11.20 -6.82
CA LEU A 86 -5.91 -9.88 -6.29
C LEU A 86 -5.48 -8.90 -7.39
N ARG A 87 -5.28 -9.35 -8.63
CA ARG A 87 -5.06 -8.47 -9.78
C ARG A 87 -6.33 -7.72 -10.21
N TYR A 88 -7.51 -8.28 -9.95
CA TYR A 88 -8.79 -7.79 -10.44
C TYR A 88 -9.72 -7.46 -9.28
N ILE A 89 -9.19 -6.86 -8.22
CA ILE A 89 -9.99 -6.33 -7.11
C ILE A 89 -10.16 -4.83 -7.24
N GLN A 90 -11.33 -4.32 -6.87
CA GLN A 90 -11.49 -2.93 -6.48
C GLN A 90 -11.32 -2.84 -4.98
N TRP A 91 -10.31 -2.07 -4.54
CA TRP A 91 -10.14 -1.74 -3.12
C TRP A 91 -11.36 -0.95 -2.64
N THR A 92 -11.89 -1.30 -1.47
CA THR A 92 -13.07 -0.66 -0.89
C THR A 92 -12.85 0.84 -0.78
N ARG A 93 -13.71 1.63 -1.43
CA ARG A 93 -13.69 3.09 -1.33
C ARG A 93 -14.64 3.52 -0.23
N ILE A 94 -14.13 3.58 0.99
CA ILE A 94 -14.89 4.11 2.13
C ILE A 94 -15.02 5.61 1.94
N ASP A 95 -16.25 6.13 2.02
CA ASP A 95 -16.47 7.56 1.92
C ASP A 95 -15.80 8.30 3.08
N SER A 96 -15.47 9.58 2.86
CA SER A 96 -14.73 10.34 3.88
C SER A 96 -15.52 10.62 5.15
N SER A 97 -16.86 10.60 5.11
CA SER A 97 -17.69 10.81 6.29
C SER A 97 -17.71 9.57 7.18
N ALA A 98 -17.84 8.37 6.60
CA ALA A 98 -17.69 7.10 7.31
C ALA A 98 -16.29 6.95 7.89
N LEU A 99 -15.26 7.30 7.12
CA LEU A 99 -13.88 7.23 7.59
C LEU A 99 -13.60 8.23 8.72
N LYS A 100 -14.14 9.46 8.65
CA LYS A 100 -14.07 10.41 9.77
C LYS A 100 -14.72 9.83 11.01
N LYS A 101 -15.91 9.23 10.88
CA LYS A 101 -16.62 8.59 12.00
C LYS A 101 -15.80 7.46 12.62
N TYR A 102 -15.14 6.64 11.78
CA TYR A 102 -14.23 5.60 12.22
C TYR A 102 -13.05 6.16 13.03
N TYR A 103 -12.33 7.15 12.49
CA TYR A 103 -11.17 7.74 13.19
C TYR A 103 -11.57 8.51 14.46
N SER A 104 -12.74 9.14 14.49
CA SER A 104 -13.27 9.77 15.71
C SER A 104 -13.56 8.78 16.84
N GLY A 105 -13.81 7.50 16.51
CA GLY A 105 -13.97 6.45 17.52
C GLY A 105 -12.66 5.82 18.01
N TYR A 106 -11.52 6.15 17.37
CA TYR A 106 -10.23 5.61 17.76
C TYR A 106 -9.59 6.46 18.86
N THR A 107 -9.44 5.88 20.06
CA THR A 107 -8.99 6.60 21.26
C THR A 107 -7.60 6.18 21.76
N ASN A 108 -6.93 5.24 21.09
CA ASN A 108 -5.61 4.73 21.47
C ASN A 108 -4.47 5.67 21.02
N ASN A 109 -3.23 5.24 21.22
CA ASN A 109 -2.05 5.95 20.72
C ASN A 109 -1.86 5.69 19.21
N LEU A 110 -1.72 6.74 18.41
CA LEU A 110 -1.50 6.64 16.97
C LEU A 110 -0.30 7.50 16.51
N LEU A 111 0.70 6.84 15.92
CA LEU A 111 1.76 7.47 15.14
C LEU A 111 1.47 7.27 13.64
N VAL A 112 1.50 8.36 12.90
CA VAL A 112 1.42 8.37 11.43
C VAL A 112 2.77 8.79 10.87
N LEU A 113 3.37 7.92 10.07
CA LEU A 113 4.59 8.22 9.32
C LEU A 113 4.23 8.44 7.87
N MET A 114 4.34 9.69 7.42
CA MET A 114 3.98 10.12 6.08
C MET A 114 5.23 10.30 5.24
N ALA A 115 5.41 9.42 4.26
CA ALA A 115 6.48 9.58 3.28
C ALA A 115 6.21 10.81 2.39
N VAL A 116 7.22 11.62 2.12
CA VAL A 116 7.18 12.79 1.23
C VAL A 116 8.25 12.61 0.15
N PRO A 117 7.89 12.59 -1.15
CA PRO A 117 6.54 12.74 -1.69
C PRO A 117 5.64 11.51 -1.43
N GLY A 118 6.18 10.36 -1.01
CA GLY A 118 5.39 9.16 -0.72
C GLY A 118 4.63 8.66 -1.95
N PHE A 119 3.30 8.71 -1.92
CA PHE A 119 2.43 8.43 -3.06
C PHE A 119 2.36 9.59 -4.08
N GLY A 120 2.89 10.77 -3.76
CA GLY A 120 2.80 11.99 -4.59
C GLY A 120 1.41 12.62 -4.64
N ILE A 121 0.45 12.13 -3.84
CA ILE A 121 -0.93 12.59 -3.80
C ILE A 121 -1.33 12.85 -2.34
N THR A 122 -1.45 14.13 -1.97
CA THR A 122 -1.94 14.52 -0.65
C THR A 122 -3.36 15.03 -0.77
N SER A 123 -4.34 14.25 -0.33
CA SER A 123 -5.74 14.70 -0.26
C SER A 123 -5.91 15.75 0.83
N ALA A 124 -6.70 16.80 0.59
CA ALA A 124 -7.19 17.73 1.64
C ALA A 124 -7.86 16.99 2.82
N LYS A 125 -8.33 15.76 2.58
CA LYS A 125 -8.93 14.86 3.58
C LYS A 125 -7.92 14.39 4.64
N HIS A 126 -6.60 14.45 4.38
CA HIS A 126 -5.58 14.17 5.39
C HIS A 126 -5.76 15.03 6.63
N LYS A 127 -6.00 16.34 6.44
CA LYS A 127 -6.20 17.26 7.56
C LYS A 127 -7.45 16.89 8.37
N ILE A 128 -8.57 16.60 7.70
CA ILE A 128 -9.83 16.25 8.36
C ILE A 128 -9.65 15.02 9.27
N LEU A 129 -8.93 14.01 8.80
CA LEU A 129 -8.71 12.78 9.56
C LEU A 129 -7.63 12.95 10.64
N ALA A 130 -6.58 13.72 10.36
CA ALA A 130 -5.57 14.09 11.36
C ALA A 130 -6.20 14.89 12.51
N ASP A 131 -7.06 15.86 12.21
CA ASP A 131 -7.79 16.64 13.21
C ASP A 131 -8.70 15.74 14.06
N ALA A 132 -9.40 14.78 13.43
CA ALA A 132 -10.21 13.80 14.16
C ALA A 132 -9.36 12.92 15.09
N CYS A 133 -8.18 12.47 14.64
CA CYS A 133 -7.27 11.69 15.48
C CYS A 133 -6.69 12.54 16.62
N ALA A 134 -6.27 13.78 16.35
CA ALA A 134 -5.73 14.70 17.34
C ALA A 134 -6.73 15.00 18.47
N GLN A 135 -8.03 15.03 18.16
CA GLN A 135 -9.08 15.25 19.15
C GLN A 135 -9.38 14.03 20.03
N ASN A 136 -9.23 12.81 19.52
CA ASN A 136 -9.77 11.61 20.17
C ASN A 136 -8.69 10.63 20.67
N CYS A 137 -7.53 10.57 20.02
CA CYS A 137 -6.44 9.67 20.40
C CYS A 137 -5.81 10.11 21.73
N ARG A 138 -5.48 9.15 22.61
CA ARG A 138 -4.71 9.41 23.84
C ARG A 138 -3.34 10.06 23.57
N LYS A 139 -2.68 9.65 22.49
CA LYS A 139 -1.43 10.23 21.98
C LYS A 139 -1.49 10.19 20.47
N PHE A 140 -1.37 11.34 19.81
CA PHE A 140 -1.36 11.43 18.35
C PHE A 140 -0.13 12.17 17.87
N GLN A 141 0.56 11.60 16.89
CA GLN A 141 1.72 12.22 16.27
C GLN A 141 1.73 11.95 14.77
N VAL A 142 2.04 12.98 13.99
CA VAL A 142 2.29 12.87 12.54
C VAL A 142 3.73 13.30 12.29
N VAL A 143 4.48 12.46 11.61
CA VAL A 143 5.86 12.75 11.21
C VAL A 143 5.97 12.59 9.70
N GLN A 144 6.62 13.55 9.05
CA GLN A 144 6.98 13.46 7.65
C GLN A 144 8.38 12.87 7.51
N VAL A 145 8.55 11.93 6.57
CA VAL A 145 9.83 11.27 6.30
C VAL A 145 10.12 11.40 4.81
N GLU A 146 11.30 11.90 4.45
CA GLU A 146 11.69 12.04 3.05
C GLU A 146 11.86 10.66 2.40
N GLY A 147 11.19 10.43 1.27
CA GLY A 147 11.24 9.18 0.53
C GLY A 147 9.94 8.85 -0.22
N ASN A 148 9.99 7.75 -0.97
CA ASN A 148 8.81 7.18 -1.63
C ASN A 148 7.92 6.45 -0.61
N HIS A 149 6.77 5.94 -1.05
CA HIS A 149 5.83 5.22 -0.16
C HIS A 149 6.46 4.06 0.62
N HIS A 150 7.47 3.39 0.05
CA HIS A 150 8.22 2.29 0.66
C HIS A 150 9.45 2.75 1.45
N VAL A 151 9.46 3.97 1.98
CA VAL A 151 10.58 4.55 2.76
C VAL A 151 11.06 3.65 3.90
N HIS A 152 10.17 2.86 4.50
CA HIS A 152 10.50 1.90 5.55
C HIS A 152 11.35 0.71 5.08
N MET A 153 11.35 0.40 3.79
CA MET A 153 12.23 -0.61 3.20
C MET A 153 13.58 -0.01 2.80
N THR A 154 13.58 1.24 2.33
CA THR A 154 14.80 1.91 1.85
C THR A 154 15.63 2.53 2.98
N TYR A 155 14.98 3.17 3.96
CA TYR A 155 15.59 3.86 5.09
C TYR A 155 14.98 3.38 6.42
N PRO A 156 15.14 2.08 6.75
CA PRO A 156 14.53 1.49 7.94
C PRO A 156 14.99 2.17 9.24
N ASP A 157 16.23 2.63 9.33
CA ASP A 157 16.77 3.30 10.52
C ASP A 157 16.10 4.64 10.79
N VAL A 158 15.85 5.43 9.74
CA VAL A 158 15.13 6.71 9.84
C VAL A 158 13.71 6.47 10.35
N VAL A 159 13.01 5.49 9.77
CA VAL A 159 11.66 5.12 10.21
C VAL A 159 11.67 4.61 11.65
N ALA A 160 12.63 3.77 12.02
CA ALA A 160 12.76 3.25 13.38
C ALA A 160 13.04 4.34 14.41
N SER A 161 13.76 5.40 14.05
CA SER A 161 14.07 6.52 14.94
C SER A 161 12.82 7.27 15.43
N HIS A 162 11.72 7.20 14.68
CA HIS A 162 10.43 7.77 15.08
C HIS A 162 9.54 6.77 15.83
N ILE A 163 9.63 5.48 15.50
CA ILE A 163 8.80 4.44 16.10
C ILE A 163 9.24 4.16 17.54
N ARG A 164 10.55 4.02 17.80
CA ARG A 164 11.06 3.65 19.14
C ARG A 164 10.60 4.64 20.23
N PRO A 165 10.84 5.97 20.10
CA PRO A 165 10.41 6.91 21.13
C PRO A 165 8.89 7.03 21.26
N PHE A 166 8.14 6.62 20.24
CA PHE A 166 6.69 6.63 20.31
C PHE A 166 6.15 5.45 21.14
N LEU A 167 6.77 4.28 21.01
CA LEU A 167 6.41 3.04 21.70
C LEU A 167 6.95 2.96 23.13
N ASP A 168 8.13 3.53 23.36
CA ASP A 168 8.75 3.49 24.69
C ASP A 168 7.87 4.27 25.69
N PRO A 169 7.51 3.65 26.83
CA PRO A 169 6.80 4.36 27.89
C PRO A 169 7.71 5.46 28.46
N LEU A 170 7.14 6.64 28.71
CA LEU A 170 7.78 7.68 29.53
C LEU A 170 8.01 7.15 30.95
#